data_AF-A0A154BT39-F1
#
_entry.id   AF-A0A154BT39-F1
#
_cell.length_a   1.000
_cell.length_b   1.000
_cell.length_c   1.000
_cell.angle_alpha   90.00
_cell.angle_beta   90.00
_cell.angle_gamma   90.00
#
_symmetry.space_group_name_H-M   'P 1'
#
loop_
_entity.id
_entity.type
_entity.pdbx_description
1 polymer ?
#
loop_
_entity_poly.entity_id
_entity_poly.type
_entity_poly.pdbx_seq_one_letter_code
_entity_poly.pdbx_strand_id
1 'polypeptide(L)'
;MHDKINQFISHFNEEIHKVKELNNKLYQKIIYVTILDALGRARYPKKSPSDRMKTFVRNYGNWADKDKISLVQLELNLDFMLTDEEKESSRLLLTTREKIATWESGHVYDSSADPVFDEGSKMLTFPDKRVDIENAEESAVTKARYSELFYAYRNRLIHEYRKPGYAIEDNEDTSAFYHSYINGPWELGFPVGLFEKLCCSCLENLKQYLYHENINPYSRYEFGSMWSERKHFAKP
;
A
#
# COMPACT_ATOMS: atom_id res chain seq x y z
N MET A 1 13.58 24.66 -17.60
CA MET A 1 12.71 23.49 -17.32
C MET A 1 13.44 22.50 -16.41
N HIS A 2 14.57 21.94 -16.85
CA HIS A 2 15.43 21.06 -16.04
C HIS A 2 15.74 21.59 -14.63
N ASP A 3 16.00 22.88 -14.46
CA ASP A 3 16.25 23.47 -13.13
C ASP A 3 15.06 23.36 -12.16
N LYS A 4 13.83 23.46 -12.68
CA LYS A 4 12.62 23.32 -11.87
C LYS A 4 12.39 21.88 -11.45
N ILE A 5 12.69 20.91 -12.32
CA ILE A 5 12.67 19.50 -11.95
C ILE A 5 13.74 19.25 -10.87
N ASN A 6 14.97 19.71 -11.07
CA ASN A 6 16.05 19.57 -10.10
C ASN A 6 15.72 20.16 -8.73
N GLN A 7 15.16 21.38 -8.68
CA GLN A 7 14.73 22.02 -7.44
C GLN A 7 13.67 21.18 -6.71
N PHE A 8 12.66 20.71 -7.45
CA PHE A 8 11.59 19.87 -6.88
C PHE A 8 12.14 18.56 -6.32
N ILE A 9 13.01 17.87 -7.08
CA ILE A 9 13.60 16.60 -6.66
C ILE A 9 14.56 16.79 -5.47
N SER A 10 15.39 17.83 -5.48
CA SER A 10 16.31 18.15 -4.37
C SER A 10 15.53 18.36 -3.08
N HIS A 11 14.45 19.15 -3.14
CA HIS A 11 13.58 19.38 -1.99
C HIS A 11 13.07 18.07 -1.39
N PHE A 12 12.48 17.19 -2.19
CA PHE A 12 11.95 15.93 -1.65
C PHE A 12 13.05 14.95 -1.18
N ASN A 13 14.22 14.95 -1.82
CA ASN A 13 15.36 14.17 -1.32
C ASN A 13 15.80 14.65 0.06
N GLU A 14 15.91 15.96 0.26
CA GLU A 14 16.24 16.56 1.55
C GLU A 14 15.19 16.21 2.61
N GLU A 15 13.90 16.29 2.28
CA GLU A 15 12.83 15.91 3.21
C GLU A 15 12.87 14.41 3.55
N ILE A 16 13.06 13.53 2.58
CA ILE A 16 13.22 12.07 2.83
C ILE A 16 14.39 11.80 3.77
N HIS A 17 15.52 12.49 3.59
CA HIS A 17 16.69 12.35 4.44
C HIS A 17 16.40 12.83 5.88
N LYS A 18 15.77 14.00 6.05
CA LYS A 18 15.36 14.50 7.37
C LYS A 18 14.41 13.55 8.09
N VAL A 19 13.48 12.92 7.36
CA VAL A 19 12.54 11.95 7.94
C VAL A 19 13.29 10.74 8.48
N LYS A 20 14.30 10.25 7.76
CA LYS A 20 15.12 9.10 8.19
C LYS A 20 15.77 9.32 9.56
N GLU A 21 16.21 10.55 9.84
CA GLU A 21 16.87 10.93 11.10
C GLU A 21 15.89 11.07 12.29
N LEU A 22 14.58 10.92 12.09
CA LEU A 22 13.61 10.99 13.18
C LEU A 22 13.67 9.74 14.06
N ASN A 23 13.67 9.91 15.38
CA ASN A 23 13.67 8.79 16.33
C ASN A 23 12.33 8.03 16.40
N ASN A 24 11.23 8.60 15.89
CA ASN A 24 9.89 8.03 16.03
C ASN A 24 9.39 7.41 14.72
N LYS A 25 9.33 6.07 14.67
CA LYS A 25 8.88 5.31 13.49
C LYS A 25 7.44 5.64 13.04
N LEU A 26 6.54 5.99 13.96
CA LEU A 26 5.18 6.43 13.57
C LEU A 26 5.25 7.76 12.79
N TYR A 27 6.07 8.70 13.27
CA TYR A 27 6.22 10.00 12.62
C TYR A 27 6.87 9.84 11.25
N GLN A 28 7.89 8.98 11.16
CA GLN A 28 8.52 8.62 9.89
C GLN A 28 7.49 8.12 8.87
N LYS A 29 6.69 7.11 9.25
CA LYS A 29 5.66 6.55 8.35
C LYS A 29 4.64 7.61 7.92
N ILE A 30 4.13 8.43 8.84
CA ILE A 30 3.17 9.50 8.54
C ILE A 30 3.76 10.51 7.53
N ILE A 31 5.00 10.93 7.72
CA ILE A 31 5.61 11.91 6.83
C ILE A 31 5.93 11.27 5.48
N TYR A 32 6.44 10.04 5.44
CA TYR A 32 6.67 9.33 4.17
C TYR A 32 5.39 9.16 3.34
N VAL A 33 4.26 8.76 3.94
CA VAL A 33 3.00 8.68 3.18
C VAL A 33 2.52 10.06 2.70
N THR A 34 2.79 11.11 3.47
CA THR A 34 2.49 12.48 3.05
C THR A 34 3.35 12.91 1.85
N ILE A 35 4.64 12.54 1.86
CA ILE A 35 5.55 12.74 0.71
C ILE A 35 5.03 11.98 -0.51
N LEU A 36 4.65 10.70 -0.36
CA LEU A 36 4.07 9.92 -1.46
C LEU A 36 2.80 10.55 -2.04
N ASP A 37 1.93 11.11 -1.19
CA ASP A 37 0.73 11.83 -1.63
C ASP A 37 1.08 13.07 -2.45
N ALA A 38 2.07 13.84 -1.99
CA ALA A 38 2.57 15.00 -2.69
C ALA A 38 3.16 14.60 -4.05
N LEU A 39 4.09 13.64 -4.11
CA LEU A 39 4.69 13.16 -5.36
C LEU A 39 3.64 12.58 -6.32
N GLY A 40 2.67 11.84 -5.79
CA GLY A 40 1.53 11.33 -6.54
C GLY A 40 0.71 12.45 -7.20
N ARG A 41 0.56 13.61 -6.53
CA ARG A 41 -0.12 14.80 -7.11
C ARG A 41 0.66 15.39 -8.28
N ALA A 42 1.99 15.44 -8.21
CA ALA A 42 2.81 15.87 -9.34
C ALA A 42 2.59 14.96 -10.57
N ARG A 43 2.38 13.65 -10.36
CA ARG A 43 2.15 12.71 -11.47
C ARG A 43 0.71 12.68 -11.96
N TYR A 44 -0.26 12.70 -11.05
CA TYR A 44 -1.68 12.47 -11.31
C TYR A 44 -2.55 13.53 -10.62
N PRO A 45 -2.50 14.80 -11.05
CA PRO A 45 -3.20 15.91 -10.37
C PRO A 45 -4.72 15.77 -10.39
N LYS A 46 -5.28 15.06 -11.36
CA LYS A 46 -6.73 14.90 -11.58
C LYS A 46 -7.34 13.62 -10.99
N LYS A 47 -6.51 12.71 -10.46
CA LYS A 47 -7.02 11.46 -9.86
C LYS A 47 -7.54 11.73 -8.45
N SER A 48 -8.52 10.93 -8.02
CA SER A 48 -8.94 10.90 -6.61
C SER A 48 -7.75 10.59 -5.70
N PRO A 49 -7.72 11.04 -4.43
CA PRO A 49 -6.60 10.74 -3.52
C PRO A 49 -6.28 9.24 -3.43
N SER A 50 -7.32 8.39 -3.40
CA SER A 50 -7.20 6.93 -3.38
C SER A 50 -6.52 6.39 -4.63
N ASP A 51 -7.10 6.67 -5.80
CA ASP A 51 -6.59 6.13 -7.06
C ASP A 51 -5.19 6.68 -7.35
N ARG A 52 -4.93 7.92 -6.97
CA ARG A 52 -3.63 8.56 -7.11
C ARG A 52 -2.57 7.83 -6.33
N MET A 53 -2.74 7.63 -5.02
CA MET A 53 -1.75 6.96 -4.18
C MET A 53 -1.48 5.54 -4.68
N LYS A 54 -2.55 4.76 -4.89
CA LYS A 54 -2.43 3.37 -5.34
C LYS A 54 -1.77 3.25 -6.70
N THR A 55 -2.20 4.04 -7.69
CA THR A 55 -1.60 4.05 -9.03
C THR A 55 -0.13 4.49 -8.97
N PHE A 56 0.18 5.52 -8.19
CA PHE A 56 1.52 6.07 -8.10
C PHE A 56 2.50 5.09 -7.50
N VAL A 57 2.19 4.54 -6.31
CA VAL A 57 3.04 3.52 -5.67
C VAL A 57 3.21 2.29 -6.55
N ARG A 58 2.14 1.82 -7.21
CA ARG A 58 2.22 0.63 -8.07
C ARG A 58 3.12 0.83 -9.29
N ASN A 59 3.06 2.00 -9.92
CA ASN A 59 3.77 2.28 -11.18
C ASN A 59 5.16 2.87 -10.99
N TYR A 60 5.41 3.57 -9.88
CA TYR A 60 6.64 4.30 -9.62
C TYR A 60 7.43 3.75 -8.42
N GLY A 61 6.86 2.88 -7.59
CA GLY A 61 7.51 2.42 -6.36
C GLY A 61 8.50 1.27 -6.52
N ASN A 62 8.64 0.67 -7.71
CA ASN A 62 9.42 -0.56 -7.93
C ASN A 62 9.13 -1.67 -6.91
N TRP A 63 7.88 -1.73 -6.42
CA TRP A 63 7.50 -2.66 -5.37
C TRP A 63 7.09 -4.01 -5.97
N ALA A 64 7.95 -5.00 -5.81
CA ALA A 64 7.73 -6.35 -6.35
C ALA A 64 6.46 -6.98 -5.78
N ASP A 65 6.21 -6.82 -4.48
CA ASP A 65 5.12 -7.51 -3.78
C ASP A 65 3.77 -6.80 -3.86
N LYS A 66 3.67 -5.63 -4.52
CA LYS A 66 2.45 -4.81 -4.57
C LYS A 66 1.19 -5.57 -4.99
N ASP A 67 1.35 -6.60 -5.84
CA ASP A 67 0.26 -7.40 -6.40
C ASP A 67 0.08 -8.77 -5.68
N LYS A 68 0.92 -9.07 -4.68
CA LYS A 68 0.75 -10.25 -3.81
C LYS A 68 -0.46 -10.09 -2.90
N ILE A 69 -1.00 -11.23 -2.48
CA ILE A 69 -2.17 -11.31 -1.60
C ILE A 69 -1.73 -11.80 -0.23
N SER A 70 -1.91 -10.98 0.79
CA SER A 70 -1.63 -11.34 2.17
C SER A 70 -2.57 -12.46 2.60
N LEU A 71 -2.05 -13.68 2.80
CA LEU A 71 -2.86 -14.82 3.24
C LEU A 71 -3.60 -14.52 4.56
N VAL A 72 -2.91 -13.91 5.52
CA VAL A 72 -3.49 -13.54 6.82
C VAL A 72 -4.67 -12.56 6.69
N GLN A 73 -4.53 -11.53 5.85
CA GLN A 73 -5.61 -10.56 5.61
C GLN A 73 -6.71 -11.14 4.73
N LEU A 74 -6.39 -12.09 3.86
CA LEU A 74 -7.37 -12.81 3.07
C LEU A 74 -8.27 -13.66 3.99
N GLU A 75 -7.69 -14.44 4.90
CA GLU A 75 -8.43 -15.19 5.91
C GLU A 75 -9.37 -14.28 6.71
N LEU A 76 -8.84 -13.18 7.28
CA LEU A 76 -9.64 -12.24 8.07
C LEU A 76 -10.80 -11.60 7.27
N ASN A 77 -10.57 -11.27 6.00
CA ASN A 77 -11.63 -10.70 5.15
C ASN A 77 -12.69 -11.76 4.82
N LEU A 78 -12.28 -12.99 4.48
CA LEU A 78 -13.21 -14.09 4.19
C LEU A 78 -14.04 -14.45 5.42
N ASP A 79 -13.40 -14.55 6.59
CA ASP A 79 -14.09 -14.84 7.85
C ASP A 79 -15.12 -13.79 8.25
N PHE A 80 -14.88 -12.54 7.88
CA PHE A 80 -15.81 -11.44 8.13
C PHE A 80 -16.96 -11.39 7.11
N MET A 81 -16.70 -11.74 5.84
CA MET A 81 -17.66 -11.59 4.75
C MET A 81 -18.57 -12.79 4.55
N LEU A 82 -18.09 -13.99 4.86
CA LEU A 82 -18.83 -15.23 4.68
C LEU A 82 -19.68 -15.54 5.92
N THR A 83 -20.85 -16.11 5.69
CA THR A 83 -21.66 -16.74 6.74
C THR A 83 -21.01 -18.05 7.20
N ASP A 84 -21.41 -18.58 8.36
CA ASP A 84 -20.83 -19.82 8.88
C ASP A 84 -21.05 -21.02 7.96
N GLU A 85 -22.19 -21.09 7.25
CA GLU A 85 -22.43 -22.12 6.23
C GLU A 85 -21.47 -21.98 5.04
N GLU A 86 -21.20 -20.76 4.59
CA GLU A 86 -20.31 -20.48 3.45
C GLU A 86 -18.84 -20.70 3.79
N LYS A 87 -18.43 -20.50 5.05
CA LYS A 87 -17.05 -20.77 5.50
C LYS A 87 -16.69 -22.25 5.37
N GLU A 88 -17.64 -23.14 5.63
CA GLU A 88 -17.43 -24.60 5.53
C GLU A 88 -17.28 -25.07 4.07
N SER A 89 -17.84 -24.33 3.10
CA SER A 89 -17.74 -24.67 1.67
C SER A 89 -16.71 -23.84 0.89
N SER A 90 -16.23 -22.72 1.45
CA SER A 90 -15.23 -21.85 0.83
C SER A 90 -13.88 -22.53 0.71
N ARG A 91 -13.59 -23.05 -0.49
CA ARG A 91 -12.27 -23.61 -0.84
C ARG A 91 -11.14 -22.61 -0.62
N LEU A 92 -11.37 -21.33 -0.94
CA LEU A 92 -10.36 -20.29 -0.81
C LEU A 92 -9.98 -20.10 0.66
N LEU A 93 -10.97 -20.02 1.56
CA LEU A 93 -10.74 -19.90 2.99
C LEU A 93 -10.02 -21.12 3.54
N LEU A 94 -10.51 -22.33 3.23
CA LEU A 94 -9.91 -23.58 3.70
C LEU A 94 -8.45 -23.71 3.24
N THR A 95 -8.16 -23.45 1.97
CA THR A 95 -6.79 -23.50 1.44
C THR A 95 -5.90 -22.41 2.05
N THR A 96 -6.44 -21.22 2.31
CA THR A 96 -5.71 -20.12 2.96
C THR A 96 -5.30 -20.52 4.38
N ARG A 97 -6.24 -21.10 5.14
CA ARG A 97 -6.00 -21.62 6.49
C ARG A 97 -4.97 -22.73 6.52
N GLU A 98 -5.08 -23.70 5.61
CA GLU A 98 -4.10 -24.79 5.50
C GLU A 98 -2.67 -24.26 5.29
N LYS A 99 -2.51 -23.23 4.44
CA LYS A 99 -1.20 -22.60 4.21
C LYS A 99 -0.68 -21.90 5.46
N ILE A 100 -1.51 -21.09 6.12
CA ILE A 100 -1.12 -20.37 7.34
C ILE A 100 -0.80 -21.35 8.48
N ALA A 101 -1.52 -22.47 8.58
CA ALA A 101 -1.28 -23.50 9.60
C ALA A 101 0.10 -24.17 9.51
N THR A 102 0.78 -24.05 8.37
CA THR A 102 2.18 -24.50 8.22
C THR A 102 3.20 -23.54 8.83
N TRP A 103 2.78 -22.34 9.24
CA TRP A 103 3.67 -21.34 9.80
C TRP A 103 3.91 -21.60 11.28
N GLU A 104 5.18 -21.57 11.69
CA GLU A 104 5.58 -21.81 13.06
C GLU A 104 5.52 -20.51 13.88
N SER A 105 4.78 -20.51 14.99
CA SER A 105 4.72 -19.35 15.89
C SER A 105 6.12 -18.95 16.38
N GLY A 106 6.35 -17.65 16.53
CA GLY A 106 7.66 -17.10 16.89
C GLY A 106 8.63 -16.91 15.72
N HIS A 107 8.34 -17.45 14.53
CA HIS A 107 9.08 -17.12 13.31
C HIS A 107 8.55 -15.85 12.65
N VAL A 108 9.44 -15.17 11.93
CA VAL A 108 9.10 -14.05 11.04
C VAL A 108 9.03 -14.59 9.62
N TYR A 109 7.90 -14.34 8.95
CA TYR A 109 7.71 -14.65 7.53
C TYR A 109 7.68 -13.36 6.73
N ASP A 110 8.38 -13.29 5.60
CA ASP A 110 8.30 -12.14 4.72
C ASP A 110 7.19 -12.30 3.67
N SER A 111 6.98 -11.25 2.87
CA SER A 111 6.05 -11.24 1.74
C SER A 111 6.33 -12.29 0.67
N SER A 112 7.45 -13.02 0.69
CA SER A 112 7.72 -14.13 -0.25
C SER A 112 6.87 -15.36 0.04
N ALA A 113 6.34 -15.50 1.25
CA ALA A 113 5.41 -16.57 1.62
C ALA A 113 4.03 -16.42 0.94
N ASP A 114 3.69 -15.21 0.48
CA ASP A 114 2.40 -14.92 -0.13
C ASP A 114 2.36 -15.16 -1.64
N PRO A 115 1.23 -15.64 -2.17
CA PRO A 115 1.06 -15.84 -3.60
C PRO A 115 0.90 -14.50 -4.33
N VAL A 116 1.41 -14.46 -5.56
CA VAL A 116 0.93 -13.49 -6.56
C VAL A 116 -0.43 -13.99 -7.06
N PHE A 117 -1.41 -13.10 -7.09
CA PHE A 117 -2.68 -13.45 -7.69
C PHE A 117 -2.58 -13.40 -9.20
N ASP A 118 -2.64 -14.57 -9.83
CA ASP A 118 -2.96 -14.70 -11.23
C ASP A 118 -4.46 -15.02 -11.32
N GLU A 119 -5.22 -14.24 -12.09
CA GLU A 119 -6.65 -14.47 -12.35
C GLU A 119 -6.89 -15.86 -12.98
N GLY A 120 -5.86 -16.47 -13.60
CA GLY A 120 -5.89 -17.86 -14.07
C GLY A 120 -5.52 -18.92 -13.03
N SER A 121 -5.19 -18.54 -11.78
CA SER A 121 -4.72 -19.47 -10.76
C SER A 121 -5.86 -20.33 -10.20
N LYS A 122 -5.62 -21.65 -10.12
CA LYS A 122 -6.57 -22.65 -9.62
C LYS A 122 -7.02 -22.45 -8.16
N MET A 123 -6.43 -21.50 -7.41
CA MET A 123 -6.94 -21.15 -6.08
C MET A 123 -8.35 -20.55 -6.16
N LEU A 124 -8.72 -19.96 -7.30
CA LEU A 124 -10.06 -19.43 -7.59
C LEU A 124 -10.94 -20.40 -8.40
N THR A 125 -10.72 -21.71 -8.33
CA THR A 125 -11.81 -22.58 -8.76
C THR A 125 -12.92 -22.47 -7.72
N PHE A 126 -13.80 -21.48 -7.88
CA PHE A 126 -15.09 -21.36 -7.21
C PHE A 126 -15.87 -22.62 -7.56
N PRO A 127 -15.86 -23.67 -6.72
CA PRO A 127 -16.52 -24.91 -7.08
C PRO A 127 -18.05 -24.73 -7.04
N ASP A 128 -18.51 -23.74 -6.28
CA ASP A 128 -19.91 -23.44 -6.03
C ASP A 128 -20.39 -22.29 -6.90
N LYS A 129 -21.39 -22.58 -7.74
CA LYS A 129 -22.05 -21.63 -8.65
C LYS A 129 -22.95 -20.62 -7.91
N ARG A 130 -22.66 -20.29 -6.65
CA ARG A 130 -23.37 -19.25 -5.90
C ARG A 130 -22.65 -17.93 -6.13
N VAL A 131 -23.27 -17.10 -6.96
CA VAL A 131 -22.77 -15.76 -7.37
C VAL A 131 -22.39 -14.89 -6.17
N ASP A 132 -23.12 -15.05 -5.07
CA ASP A 132 -22.99 -14.30 -3.83
C ASP A 132 -21.64 -14.58 -3.13
N ILE A 133 -21.23 -15.85 -3.06
CA ILE A 133 -19.94 -16.28 -2.49
C ILE A 133 -18.78 -15.83 -3.38
N GLU A 134 -18.92 -15.99 -4.69
CA GLU A 134 -17.90 -15.60 -5.68
C GLU A 134 -17.56 -14.10 -5.56
N ASN A 135 -18.59 -13.24 -5.46
CA ASN A 135 -18.40 -11.81 -5.26
C ASN A 135 -17.71 -11.47 -3.93
N ALA A 136 -18.03 -12.19 -2.84
CA ALA A 136 -17.43 -11.98 -1.53
C ALA A 136 -15.95 -12.37 -1.55
N GLU A 137 -15.61 -13.52 -2.12
CA GLU A 137 -14.24 -14.01 -2.26
C GLU A 137 -13.39 -13.09 -3.17
N GLU A 138 -13.92 -12.65 -4.32
CA GLU A 138 -13.24 -11.70 -5.20
C GLU A 138 -12.95 -10.36 -4.48
N SER A 139 -13.93 -9.87 -3.70
CA SER A 139 -13.76 -8.67 -2.88
C SER A 139 -12.68 -8.86 -1.81
N ALA A 140 -12.67 -10.02 -1.14
CA ALA A 140 -11.70 -10.36 -0.10
C ALA A 140 -10.27 -10.42 -0.67
N VAL A 141 -10.08 -11.07 -1.82
CA VAL A 141 -8.79 -11.08 -2.53
C VAL A 141 -8.32 -9.67 -2.85
N THR A 142 -9.20 -8.85 -3.45
CA THR A 142 -8.83 -7.49 -3.82
C THR A 142 -8.38 -6.68 -2.60
N LYS A 143 -9.13 -6.76 -1.49
CA LYS A 143 -8.79 -6.04 -0.24
C LYS A 143 -7.54 -6.57 0.44
N ALA A 144 -7.22 -7.86 0.27
CA ALA A 144 -6.01 -8.48 0.82
C ALA A 144 -4.76 -8.26 -0.05
N ARG A 145 -4.88 -7.59 -1.19
CA ARG A 145 -3.72 -7.21 -2.02
C ARG A 145 -2.85 -6.17 -1.31
N TYR A 146 -1.54 -6.37 -1.34
CA TYR A 146 -0.58 -5.51 -0.64
C TYR A 146 -0.69 -4.03 -0.99
N SER A 147 -0.93 -3.67 -2.25
CA SER A 147 -1.15 -2.26 -2.64
C SER A 147 -2.42 -1.66 -2.03
N GLU A 148 -3.48 -2.46 -1.87
CA GLU A 148 -4.73 -2.03 -1.24
C GLU A 148 -4.56 -1.92 0.28
N LEU A 149 -3.88 -2.90 0.89
CA LEU A 149 -3.53 -2.91 2.31
C LEU A 149 -2.62 -1.74 2.69
N PHE A 150 -1.62 -1.42 1.87
CA PHE A 150 -0.76 -0.25 2.10
C PHE A 150 -1.55 1.06 2.08
N TYR A 151 -2.51 1.20 1.16
CA TYR A 151 -3.40 2.36 1.13
C TYR A 151 -4.32 2.41 2.35
N ALA A 152 -4.89 1.27 2.76
CA ALA A 152 -5.67 1.18 4.00
C ALA A 152 -4.82 1.57 5.21
N TYR A 153 -3.57 1.09 5.29
CA TYR A 153 -2.61 1.44 6.34
C TYR A 153 -2.32 2.94 6.36
N ARG A 154 -2.05 3.56 5.19
CA ARG A 154 -1.89 5.01 5.04
C ARG A 154 -3.10 5.78 5.59
N ASN A 155 -4.31 5.31 5.34
CA ASN A 155 -5.51 5.99 5.85
C ASN A 155 -5.56 5.95 7.38
N ARG A 156 -5.22 4.82 8.00
CA ARG A 156 -5.16 4.71 9.47
C ARG A 156 -4.05 5.58 10.06
N LEU A 157 -2.90 5.69 9.40
CA LEU A 157 -1.84 6.61 9.83
C LEU A 157 -2.30 8.07 9.84
N ILE A 158 -2.88 8.55 8.74
CA ILE A 158 -3.17 9.98 8.55
C ILE A 158 -4.47 10.39 9.24
N HIS A 159 -5.50 9.54 9.21
CA HIS A 159 -6.83 9.88 9.70
C HIS A 159 -7.09 9.40 11.13
N GLU A 160 -6.29 8.46 11.65
CA GLU A 160 -6.46 7.91 13.01
C GLU A 160 -5.20 7.97 13.87
N TYR A 161 -4.08 8.46 13.33
CA TYR A 161 -2.81 8.61 14.05
C TYR A 161 -2.34 7.30 14.73
N ARG A 162 -2.57 6.15 14.10
CA ARG A 162 -2.20 4.84 14.65
C ARG A 162 -1.62 3.89 13.60
N LYS A 163 -0.76 2.97 14.05
CA LYS A 163 -0.31 1.83 13.25
C LYS A 163 -1.36 0.70 13.35
N PRO A 164 -1.88 0.19 12.23
CA PRO A 164 -2.61 -1.06 12.20
C PRO A 164 -1.73 -2.26 12.59
N GLY A 165 -2.34 -3.23 13.27
CA GLY A 165 -1.66 -4.44 13.74
C GLY A 165 -0.70 -4.20 14.90
N TYR A 166 -0.19 -5.31 15.44
CA TYR A 166 0.76 -5.31 16.56
C TYR A 166 2.16 -5.79 16.17
N ALA A 167 2.49 -5.65 14.88
CA ALA A 167 3.81 -5.89 14.31
C ALA A 167 4.95 -5.14 15.01
N ILE A 168 5.92 -5.90 15.54
CA ILE A 168 7.20 -5.35 15.97
C ILE A 168 8.13 -5.37 14.77
N GLU A 169 8.56 -4.17 14.35
CA GLU A 169 9.47 -3.97 13.22
C GLU A 169 10.90 -3.72 13.70
N ASP A 170 11.87 -4.35 13.04
CA ASP A 170 13.28 -3.98 13.15
C ASP A 170 13.54 -2.69 12.32
N ASN A 171 14.71 -2.09 12.48
CA ASN A 171 15.18 -0.95 11.70
C ASN A 171 15.67 -1.37 10.29
N GLU A 172 16.11 -2.62 10.13
CA GLU A 172 16.65 -3.13 8.87
C GLU A 172 15.58 -3.65 7.90
N ASP A 173 14.36 -3.84 8.38
CA ASP A 173 13.26 -4.39 7.59
C ASP A 173 12.84 -3.43 6.46
N THR A 174 12.87 -3.92 5.22
CA THR A 174 12.51 -3.13 4.01
C THR A 174 11.36 -3.73 3.19
N SER A 175 10.78 -4.83 3.66
CA SER A 175 9.67 -5.55 3.02
C SER A 175 8.58 -5.83 4.04
N ALA A 176 7.33 -6.02 3.60
CA ALA A 176 6.30 -6.43 4.55
C ALA A 176 6.62 -7.81 5.13
N PHE A 177 6.18 -8.02 6.36
CA PHE A 177 6.45 -9.23 7.11
C PHE A 177 5.28 -9.60 8.00
N TYR A 178 5.29 -10.83 8.49
CA TYR A 178 4.39 -11.38 9.47
C TYR A 178 5.18 -11.79 10.69
N HIS A 179 4.62 -11.49 11.85
CA HIS A 179 5.10 -12.02 13.12
C HIS A 179 3.89 -12.49 13.94
N SER A 180 4.13 -13.41 14.86
CA SER A 180 3.14 -13.85 15.82
C SER A 180 3.84 -14.15 17.15
N TYR A 181 3.21 -13.74 18.24
CA TYR A 181 3.60 -14.19 19.57
C TYR A 181 3.24 -15.66 19.76
N ILE A 182 3.81 -16.33 20.77
CA ILE A 182 3.43 -17.70 21.11
C ILE A 182 1.91 -17.77 21.33
N ASN A 183 1.23 -18.56 20.51
CA ASN A 183 -0.24 -18.72 20.48
C ASN A 183 -1.02 -17.42 20.12
N GLY A 184 -0.38 -16.42 19.54
CA GLY A 184 -1.02 -15.19 19.09
C GLY A 184 -1.50 -15.26 17.63
N PRO A 185 -2.36 -14.31 17.19
CA PRO A 185 -2.68 -14.18 15.77
C PRO A 185 -1.45 -13.75 14.97
N TRP A 186 -1.42 -14.11 13.69
CA TRP A 186 -0.45 -13.54 12.76
C TRP A 186 -0.77 -12.08 12.46
N GLU A 187 0.24 -11.24 12.54
CA GLU A 187 0.11 -9.79 12.41
C GLU A 187 0.96 -9.31 11.22
N LEU A 188 0.32 -8.63 10.26
CA LEU A 188 1.01 -8.01 9.13
C LEU A 188 1.68 -6.71 9.56
N GLY A 189 2.98 -6.59 9.28
CA GLY A 189 3.78 -5.38 9.46
C GLY A 189 4.23 -4.77 8.14
N PHE A 190 4.01 -3.46 7.98
CA PHE A 190 4.75 -2.67 6.99
C PHE A 190 5.86 -1.90 7.70
N PRO A 191 7.15 -2.30 7.56
CA PRO A 191 8.24 -1.67 8.29
C PRO A 191 8.53 -0.28 7.73
N VAL A 192 9.12 0.61 8.53
CA VAL A 192 9.47 1.96 8.07
C VAL A 192 10.43 1.97 6.87
N GLY A 193 11.35 1.00 6.76
CA GLY A 193 12.25 0.87 5.63
C GLY A 193 11.52 0.63 4.30
N LEU A 194 10.34 0.01 4.31
CA LEU A 194 9.49 -0.11 3.12
C LEU A 194 8.98 1.27 2.67
N PHE A 195 8.57 2.14 3.60
CA PHE A 195 8.09 3.49 3.28
C PHE A 195 9.23 4.35 2.69
N GLU A 196 10.42 4.30 3.28
CA GLU A 196 11.60 4.99 2.76
C GLU A 196 11.92 4.50 1.34
N LYS A 197 12.01 3.19 1.15
CA LYS A 197 12.28 2.56 -0.16
C LYS A 197 11.27 2.98 -1.22
N LEU A 198 9.99 3.02 -0.87
CA LEU A 198 8.92 3.47 -1.76
C LEU A 198 9.07 4.95 -2.11
N CYS A 199 9.35 5.82 -1.13
CA CYS A 199 9.58 7.24 -1.38
C CYS A 199 10.76 7.47 -2.33
N CYS A 200 11.90 6.85 -2.07
CA CYS A 200 13.10 6.96 -2.90
C CYS A 200 12.85 6.46 -4.34
N SER A 201 12.26 5.28 -4.48
CA SER A 201 11.99 4.69 -5.79
C SER A 201 10.95 5.52 -6.57
N CYS A 202 9.88 5.96 -5.89
CA CYS A 202 8.87 6.80 -6.51
C CYS A 202 9.44 8.14 -6.98
N LEU A 203 10.28 8.77 -6.17
CA LEU A 203 10.89 10.06 -6.49
C LEU A 203 11.82 9.95 -7.70
N GLU A 204 12.68 8.93 -7.73
CA GLU A 204 13.61 8.73 -8.85
C GLU A 204 12.86 8.38 -10.14
N ASN A 205 11.89 7.47 -10.10
CA ASN A 205 11.09 7.15 -11.28
C ASN A 205 10.24 8.35 -11.75
N LEU A 206 9.76 9.18 -10.82
CA LEU A 206 9.03 10.41 -11.15
C LEU A 206 9.96 11.42 -11.83
N LYS A 207 11.20 11.58 -11.34
CA LYS A 207 12.22 12.43 -11.97
C LYS A 207 12.44 12.02 -13.42
N GLN A 208 12.64 10.73 -13.69
CA GLN A 208 12.82 10.23 -15.06
C GLN A 208 11.62 10.56 -15.96
N TYR A 209 10.41 10.33 -15.45
CA TYR A 209 9.18 10.71 -16.17
C TYR A 209 9.09 12.22 -16.44
N LEU A 210 9.37 13.07 -15.45
CA LEU A 210 9.29 14.52 -15.61
C LEU A 210 10.29 15.05 -16.64
N TYR A 211 11.50 14.47 -16.70
CA TYR A 211 12.48 14.81 -17.75
C TYR A 211 12.02 14.36 -19.12
N HIS A 212 11.62 13.10 -19.25
CA HIS A 212 11.17 12.53 -20.52
C HIS A 212 10.01 13.32 -21.13
N GLU A 213 9.02 13.66 -20.30
CA GLU A 213 7.84 14.40 -20.75
C GLU A 213 8.04 15.93 -20.73
N ASN A 214 9.20 16.42 -20.27
CA ASN A 214 9.50 17.84 -20.10
C ASN A 214 8.43 18.60 -19.29
N ILE A 215 7.92 17.98 -18.21
CA ILE A 215 6.82 18.51 -17.38
C ILE A 215 7.36 19.29 -16.19
N ASN A 216 6.87 20.52 -16.00
CA ASN A 216 7.09 21.28 -14.77
C ASN A 216 6.25 20.71 -13.61
N PRO A 217 6.85 20.11 -12.57
CA PRO A 217 6.09 19.56 -11.45
C PRO A 217 5.30 20.62 -10.69
N TYR A 218 5.80 21.87 -10.63
CA TYR A 218 5.10 22.97 -9.97
C TYR A 218 3.79 23.35 -10.67
N SER A 219 3.61 23.04 -11.96
CA SER A 219 2.34 23.32 -12.66
C SER A 219 1.17 22.44 -12.17
N ARG A 220 1.44 21.48 -11.30
CA ARG A 220 0.48 20.51 -10.74
C ARG A 220 -0.04 20.91 -9.36
N TYR A 221 0.42 22.05 -8.86
CA TYR A 221 0.03 22.61 -7.57
C TYR A 221 -0.40 24.06 -7.76
N GLU A 222 -1.32 24.51 -6.91
CA GLU A 222 -1.63 25.92 -6.78
C GLU A 222 -0.73 26.49 -5.68
N PHE A 223 0.04 27.52 -6.02
CA PHE A 223 0.86 28.28 -5.07
C PHE A 223 0.25 29.65 -4.83
N GLY A 224 0.37 30.14 -3.61
CA GLY A 224 -0.09 31.47 -3.20
C GLY A 224 -0.77 31.47 -1.84
N SER A 225 -1.38 32.59 -1.49
CA SER A 225 -1.96 32.79 -0.16
C SER A 225 -3.36 32.19 0.02
N MET A 226 -3.97 31.65 -1.04
CA MET A 226 -5.30 31.03 -0.95
C MET A 226 -5.19 29.56 -0.59
N TRP A 227 -5.98 29.17 0.42
CA TRP A 227 -6.01 27.80 0.95
C TRP A 227 -7.08 26.95 0.25
N SER A 228 -8.06 27.58 -0.39
CA SER A 228 -9.07 26.95 -1.22
C SER A 228 -8.72 27.06 -2.70
N GLU A 229 -8.83 25.97 -3.44
CA GLU A 229 -8.60 25.95 -4.90
C GLU A 229 -9.57 26.91 -5.59
N ARG A 230 -9.08 27.63 -6.60
CA ARG A 230 -9.96 28.46 -7.42
C ARG A 230 -10.81 27.52 -8.27
N LYS A 231 -12.09 27.35 -7.91
CA LYS A 231 -13.06 26.79 -8.85
C LYS A 231 -13.05 27.68 -10.08
N HIS A 232 -12.52 27.18 -11.20
CA HIS A 232 -12.74 27.80 -12.49
C HIS A 232 -14.25 27.73 -12.73
N PHE A 233 -14.97 28.80 -12.40
CA PHE A 233 -16.28 29.03 -12.95
C PHE A 233 -16.06 29.13 -14.46
N ALA A 234 -16.41 28.06 -15.17
CA ALA A 234 -16.57 28.13 -16.62
C ALA A 234 -17.53 29.30 -16.85
N LYS A 235 -17.04 30.35 -17.51
CA LYS A 235 -17.95 31.40 -18.00
C LYS A 235 -18.94 30.71 -18.94
N PRO A 236 -20.24 31.00 -18.82
CA PRO A 236 -21.26 30.45 -19.71
C PRO A 236 -20.97 30.79 -21.17
#